data_AF-A0AAF0X1Z2-F1
#
_entry.id   AF-A0AAF0X1Z2-F1
#
_cell.length_a   1.000
_cell.length_b   1.000
_cell.length_c   1.000
_cell.angle_alpha   90.00
_cell.angle_beta   90.00
_cell.angle_gamma   90.00
#
_symmetry.space_group_name_H-M   'P 1'
#
loop_
_entity.id
_entity.type
_entity.pdbx_description
1 polymer ?
#
loop_
_entity_poly.entity_id
_entity_poly.type
_entity_poly.pdbx_seq_one_letter_code
_entity_poly.pdbx_strand_id
1 'polypeptide(L)'
;MASSMISCAVSLATPTQANMVAPFTGLKSNAAFPVTKQANTITSLPSNGGRVQCMKVWPPINRKKFETLSYLPPLSPESLAKEIDYLLRMGWVPCLEFELEHGFVYRENHRSPGYYDGRYWTMWKLPMFGCTDSSQVLKELEEAKQTYPQSFIRIIGFDNVRQVQCISFIAYKPPL
;
A
#
# COMPACT_ATOMS: atom_id res chain seq x y z
N MET A 1 -15.32 -24.91 -59.45
CA MET A 1 -14.46 -23.76 -59.79
C MET A 1 -15.35 -22.57 -60.07
N ALA A 2 -15.09 -21.43 -59.42
CA ALA A 2 -15.74 -20.10 -59.46
C ALA A 2 -15.95 -19.61 -58.01
N SER A 3 -14.89 -19.23 -57.30
CA SER A 3 -14.32 -17.87 -57.24
C SER A 3 -15.34 -16.80 -56.83
N SER A 4 -15.51 -16.64 -55.51
CA SER A 4 -16.17 -15.49 -54.89
C SER A 4 -15.22 -14.29 -54.90
N MET A 5 -15.64 -13.21 -55.54
CA MET A 5 -14.93 -11.93 -55.55
C MET A 5 -15.31 -11.13 -54.29
N ILE A 6 -14.31 -10.80 -53.47
CA ILE A 6 -14.45 -9.95 -52.29
C ILE A 6 -14.35 -8.49 -52.74
N SER A 7 -15.38 -7.69 -52.48
CA SER A 7 -15.31 -6.23 -52.59
C SER A 7 -14.43 -5.66 -51.48
N CYS A 8 -13.30 -5.05 -51.84
CA CYS A 8 -12.50 -4.26 -50.92
C CYS A 8 -13.07 -2.83 -50.83
N ALA A 9 -13.62 -2.47 -49.67
CA ALA A 9 -13.84 -1.08 -49.30
C ALA A 9 -12.49 -0.48 -48.85
N VAL A 10 -12.07 0.60 -49.48
CA VAL A 10 -10.82 1.31 -49.17
C VAL A 10 -11.10 2.27 -48.00
N SER A 11 -10.64 1.94 -46.79
CA SER A 11 -10.61 2.88 -45.68
C SER A 11 -9.34 3.75 -45.77
N LEU A 12 -9.51 5.05 -45.99
CA LEU A 12 -8.42 6.02 -45.87
C LEU A 12 -8.01 6.10 -44.39
N ALA A 13 -6.82 5.60 -44.06
CA ALA A 13 -6.20 5.79 -42.76
C ALA A 13 -5.64 7.22 -42.65
N THR A 14 -6.04 7.95 -41.61
CA THR A 14 -5.41 9.21 -41.19
C THR A 14 -4.06 8.91 -40.53
N PRO A 15 -2.98 9.65 -40.86
CA PRO A 15 -1.70 9.43 -40.22
C PRO A 15 -1.72 9.95 -38.77
N THR A 16 -1.33 9.09 -37.84
CA THR A 16 -1.11 9.41 -36.43
C THR A 16 0.15 10.26 -36.28
N GLN A 17 0.03 11.44 -35.67
CA GLN A 17 1.18 12.27 -35.30
C GLN A 17 2.01 11.57 -34.22
N ALA A 18 3.24 11.18 -34.56
CA ALA A 18 4.22 10.71 -33.61
C ALA A 18 4.72 11.89 -32.77
N ASN A 19 4.41 11.90 -31.48
CA ASN A 19 4.94 12.89 -30.55
C ASN A 19 6.40 12.52 -30.23
N MET A 20 7.34 13.16 -30.92
CA MET A 20 8.77 12.91 -30.76
C MET A 20 9.24 13.45 -29.39
N VAL A 21 9.63 12.56 -28.48
CA VAL A 21 10.30 12.94 -27.23
C VAL A 21 11.77 13.22 -27.54
N ALA A 22 12.26 14.40 -27.16
CA ALA A 22 13.65 14.78 -27.34
C ALA A 22 14.61 13.84 -26.58
N PRO A 23 15.80 13.51 -27.13
CA PRO A 23 16.74 12.62 -26.45
C PRO A 23 17.32 13.32 -25.20
N PHE A 24 17.33 12.59 -24.08
CA PHE A 24 17.95 13.05 -22.84
C PHE A 24 19.47 13.07 -22.99
N THR A 25 20.03 14.25 -23.25
CA THR A 25 21.48 14.48 -23.11
C THR A 25 21.78 14.80 -21.65
N GLY A 26 22.45 13.86 -20.96
CA GLY A 26 22.69 13.91 -19.51
C GLY A 26 23.30 15.20 -18.97
N LEU A 27 23.11 15.43 -17.67
CA LEU A 27 23.69 16.57 -16.95
C LEU A 27 25.22 16.54 -17.02
N LYS A 28 25.82 17.46 -17.76
CA LYS A 28 27.25 17.77 -17.63
C LYS A 28 27.45 18.68 -16.42
N SER A 29 28.19 18.19 -15.43
CA SER A 29 28.61 18.96 -14.26
C SER A 29 29.65 20.00 -14.67
N ASN A 30 29.24 21.24 -14.94
CA ASN A 30 30.17 22.37 -14.99
C ASN A 30 30.36 22.89 -13.57
N ALA A 31 31.34 22.34 -12.84
CA ALA A 31 31.85 22.95 -11.63
C ALA A 31 32.80 24.10 -12.03
N ALA A 32 32.23 25.26 -12.35
CA ALA A 32 32.98 26.50 -12.48
C ALA A 32 32.29 27.56 -11.62
N PHE A 33 32.86 27.84 -10.45
CA PHE A 33 32.41 28.93 -9.59
C PHE A 33 32.92 30.26 -10.20
N PRO A 34 32.05 31.22 -10.52
CA PRO A 34 32.50 32.53 -10.96
C PRO A 34 33.12 33.27 -9.76
N VAL A 35 34.43 33.48 -9.77
CA VAL A 35 35.10 34.38 -8.83
C VAL A 35 35.03 35.79 -9.39
N THR A 36 33.94 36.49 -9.08
CA THR A 36 33.91 37.96 -9.09
C THR A 36 33.79 38.43 -7.66
N LYS A 37 34.87 39.01 -7.12
CA LYS A 37 34.84 39.73 -5.84
C LYS A 37 34.03 41.01 -6.03
N GLN A 38 32.72 40.95 -5.80
CA GLN A 38 31.93 42.15 -5.53
C GLN A 38 31.88 42.38 -4.02
N ALA A 39 32.32 43.56 -3.60
CA ALA A 39 32.14 44.05 -2.25
C ALA A 39 30.69 44.49 -2.07
N ASN A 40 29.78 43.53 -1.89
CA ASN A 40 28.40 43.81 -1.55
C ASN A 40 28.18 43.44 -0.09
N THR A 41 27.94 44.45 0.73
CA THR A 41 27.43 44.32 2.10
C THR A 41 26.30 43.29 2.13
N ILE A 42 26.49 42.21 2.87
CA ILE A 42 25.53 41.11 3.01
C ILE A 42 24.39 41.60 3.92
N THR A 43 23.45 42.37 3.41
CA THR A 43 22.22 42.76 4.14
C THR A 43 20.95 42.09 3.63
N SER A 44 21.02 41.25 2.59
CA SER A 44 19.91 40.38 2.21
C SER A 44 20.26 38.93 2.53
N LEU A 45 19.82 38.46 3.70
CA LEU A 45 19.67 37.03 3.93
C LEU A 45 18.84 36.45 2.77
N PRO A 46 19.25 35.35 2.13
CA PRO A 46 18.40 34.66 1.17
C PRO A 46 17.16 34.17 1.90
N SER A 47 16.07 34.94 1.82
CA SER A 47 14.78 34.58 2.37
C SER A 47 14.11 33.63 1.40
N ASN A 48 13.75 32.43 1.85
CA ASN A 48 12.96 31.46 1.09
C ASN A 48 11.49 31.92 0.89
N GLY A 49 11.24 33.23 0.87
CA GLY A 49 10.00 33.99 1.11
C GLY A 49 8.82 33.75 0.18
N GLY A 50 8.47 32.49 -0.07
CA GLY A 50 7.27 32.07 -0.80
C GLY A 50 7.26 30.56 -1.07
N ARG A 51 8.43 29.92 -1.14
CA ARG A 51 8.55 28.47 -1.40
C ARG A 51 8.37 27.60 -0.14
N VAL A 52 8.42 28.20 1.05
CA VAL A 52 8.21 27.48 2.32
C VAL A 52 6.74 27.05 2.52
N GLN A 53 5.77 27.70 1.88
CA GLN A 53 4.35 27.31 1.98
C GLN A 53 4.00 26.02 1.22
N CYS A 54 4.89 25.51 0.37
CA CYS A 54 4.68 24.25 -0.36
C CYS A 54 5.17 23.02 0.43
N MET A 55 5.90 23.22 1.53
CA MET A 55 6.44 22.13 2.34
C MET A 55 5.41 21.71 3.40
N LYS A 56 4.85 20.51 3.24
CA LYS A 56 3.98 19.91 4.26
C LYS A 56 4.84 19.12 5.26
N VAL A 57 4.56 19.28 6.54
CA VAL A 57 5.18 18.49 7.61
C VAL A 57 4.31 17.28 7.90
N TRP A 58 4.90 16.09 8.00
CA TRP A 58 4.17 14.88 8.34
C TRP A 58 3.66 14.94 9.78
N PRO A 59 2.36 14.67 10.05
CA PRO A 59 1.83 14.76 11.41
C PRO A 59 2.44 13.67 12.33
N PRO A 60 3.00 14.04 13.49
CA PRO A 60 3.65 13.08 14.39
C PRO A 60 2.67 12.35 15.33
N ILE A 61 1.44 12.85 15.47
CA ILE A 61 0.44 12.37 16.45
C ILE A 61 -0.79 11.85 15.70
N ASN A 62 -1.46 10.82 16.23
CA ASN A 62 -2.68 10.23 15.66
C ASN A 62 -2.52 9.74 14.21
N ARG A 63 -1.34 9.19 13.90
CA ARG A 63 -0.98 8.60 12.60
C ARG A 63 -0.34 7.23 12.74
N LYS A 64 -0.74 6.45 13.76
CA LYS A 64 -0.26 5.07 13.94
C LYS A 64 -0.61 4.19 12.73
N LYS A 65 0.19 3.15 12.50
CA LYS A 65 0.18 2.31 11.30
C LYS A 65 0.05 0.84 11.65
N PHE A 66 -0.38 0.05 10.68
CA PHE A 66 -0.69 -1.38 10.78
C PHE A 66 0.01 -2.15 9.66
N GLU A 67 1.30 -1.85 9.44
CA GLU A 67 2.10 -2.47 8.38
C GLU A 67 1.51 -2.29 6.96
N THR A 68 1.60 -3.32 6.11
CA THR A 68 1.23 -3.32 4.69
C THR A 68 -0.16 -2.73 4.47
N LEU A 69 -0.28 -1.89 3.42
CA LEU A 69 -1.49 -1.16 3.02
C LEU A 69 -1.96 -0.05 3.98
N SER A 70 -1.44 0.06 5.21
CA SER A 70 -1.93 1.04 6.20
C SER A 70 -1.57 2.52 5.95
N TYR A 71 -0.78 2.80 4.90
CA TYR A 71 -0.51 4.16 4.40
C TYR A 71 -1.49 4.61 3.33
N LEU A 72 -2.24 3.68 2.73
CA LEU A 72 -3.27 3.98 1.75
C LEU A 72 -4.54 4.50 2.43
N PRO A 73 -5.45 5.11 1.65
CA PRO A 73 -6.83 5.33 2.11
C PRO A 73 -7.46 4.01 2.59
N PRO A 74 -8.45 4.06 3.50
CA PRO A 74 -9.19 2.88 3.93
C PRO A 74 -9.74 2.11 2.72
N LEU A 75 -9.54 0.79 2.71
CA LEU A 75 -10.00 -0.06 1.62
C LEU A 75 -11.53 -0.16 1.64
N SER A 76 -12.15 -0.03 0.46
CA SER A 76 -13.58 -0.35 0.29
C SER A 76 -13.80 -1.86 0.47
N PRO A 77 -15.04 -2.31 0.75
CA PRO A 77 -15.36 -3.74 0.78
C PRO A 77 -14.95 -4.46 -0.52
N GLU A 78 -15.10 -3.83 -1.70
CA GLU A 78 -14.68 -4.47 -2.96
C GLU A 78 -13.16 -4.53 -3.10
N SER A 79 -12.43 -3.55 -2.56
CA SER A 79 -10.97 -3.55 -2.56
C SER A 79 -10.43 -4.62 -1.60
N LEU A 80 -11.07 -4.76 -0.43
CA LEU A 80 -10.76 -5.81 0.54
C LEU A 80 -11.00 -7.20 -0.07
N ALA A 81 -12.12 -7.38 -0.79
CA ALA A 81 -12.41 -8.62 -1.52
C ALA A 81 -11.31 -8.96 -2.53
N LYS A 82 -10.80 -7.98 -3.28
CA LYS A 82 -9.71 -8.19 -4.25
C LYS A 82 -8.39 -8.63 -3.61
N GLU A 83 -8.05 -8.12 -2.42
CA GLU A 83 -6.87 -8.56 -1.68
C GLU A 83 -7.03 -10.01 -1.19
N ILE A 84 -8.25 -10.39 -0.79
CA ILE A 84 -8.57 -11.77 -0.41
C ILE A 84 -8.53 -12.68 -1.65
N ASP A 85 -9.09 -12.25 -2.79
CA ASP A 85 -9.01 -13.00 -4.04
C ASP A 85 -7.56 -13.20 -4.50
N TYR A 86 -6.69 -12.20 -4.29
CA TYR A 86 -5.26 -12.33 -4.52
C TYR A 86 -4.66 -13.43 -3.63
N LEU A 87 -4.91 -13.41 -2.33
CA LEU A 87 -4.49 -14.45 -1.39
C LEU A 87 -4.93 -15.85 -1.86
N LEU A 88 -6.20 -15.99 -2.26
CA LEU A 88 -6.77 -17.26 -2.72
C LEU A 88 -6.15 -17.75 -4.05
N ARG A 89 -5.92 -16.86 -5.01
CA ARG A 89 -5.24 -17.19 -6.27
C ARG A 89 -3.81 -17.66 -6.06
N MET A 90 -3.14 -17.18 -5.02
CA MET A 90 -1.80 -17.64 -4.65
C MET A 90 -1.80 -19.00 -3.95
N GLY A 91 -2.98 -19.58 -3.68
CA GLY A 91 -3.11 -20.85 -2.97
C GLY A 91 -2.83 -20.75 -1.47
N TRP A 92 -2.86 -19.54 -0.91
CA TRP A 92 -2.64 -19.33 0.52
C TRP A 92 -3.93 -19.53 1.32
N VAL A 93 -3.80 -19.89 2.59
CA VAL A 93 -4.94 -20.13 3.48
C VAL A 93 -5.26 -18.86 4.28
N PRO A 94 -6.44 -18.24 4.11
CA PRO A 94 -6.79 -17.02 4.83
C PRO A 94 -7.14 -17.34 6.30
N CYS A 95 -6.83 -16.40 7.18
CA CYS A 95 -7.20 -16.44 8.60
C CYS A 95 -7.42 -15.01 9.10
N LEU A 96 -8.29 -14.86 10.10
CA LEU A 96 -8.55 -13.58 10.77
C LEU A 96 -7.90 -13.61 12.15
N GLU A 97 -7.35 -12.46 12.55
CA GLU A 97 -6.88 -12.24 13.91
C GLU A 97 -7.43 -10.91 14.42
N PHE A 98 -7.70 -10.84 15.71
CA PHE A 98 -8.25 -9.66 16.38
C PHE A 98 -7.57 -9.37 17.71
N GLU A 99 -7.60 -8.11 18.11
CA GLU A 99 -6.97 -7.61 19.34
C GLU A 99 -7.79 -6.48 19.96
N LEU A 100 -8.05 -6.55 21.26
CA LEU A 100 -8.89 -5.60 21.99
C LEU A 100 -8.08 -4.59 22.80
N GLU A 101 -6.92 -4.98 23.31
CA GLU A 101 -6.18 -4.20 24.30
C GLU A 101 -4.95 -3.56 23.67
N HIS A 102 -4.14 -4.36 22.96
CA HIS A 102 -2.80 -3.98 22.52
C HIS A 102 -2.65 -3.99 20.99
N GLY A 103 -3.32 -3.05 20.31
CA GLY A 103 -3.27 -2.94 18.84
C GLY A 103 -1.88 -2.61 18.24
N PHE A 104 -0.84 -2.42 19.05
CA PHE A 104 0.53 -2.12 18.63
C PHE A 104 1.55 -2.86 19.49
N VAL A 105 2.71 -3.15 18.92
CA VAL A 105 3.82 -3.79 19.64
C VAL A 105 4.31 -2.94 20.82
N TYR A 106 4.70 -3.61 21.89
CA TYR A 106 5.27 -3.00 23.10
C TYR A 106 6.34 -3.90 23.70
N ARG A 107 6.93 -3.51 24.85
CA ARG A 107 8.01 -4.27 25.50
C ARG A 107 7.87 -4.20 27.02
N GLU A 108 7.20 -5.20 27.56
CA GLU A 108 6.98 -5.41 28.99
C GLU A 108 7.87 -6.54 29.51
N ASN A 109 7.83 -7.70 28.85
CA ASN A 109 8.38 -8.94 29.40
C ASN A 109 9.89 -9.09 29.18
N HIS A 110 10.41 -8.59 28.05
CA HIS A 110 11.84 -8.67 27.77
C HIS A 110 12.34 -7.59 26.80
N ARG A 111 13.66 -7.33 26.83
CA ARG A 111 14.30 -6.30 26.00
C ARG A 111 15.48 -6.77 25.15
N SER A 112 15.68 -8.08 24.98
CA SER A 112 16.68 -8.61 24.04
C SER A 112 16.39 -8.26 22.58
N PRO A 113 17.42 -8.28 21.71
CA PRO A 113 17.23 -8.19 20.27
C PRO A 113 16.20 -9.21 19.76
N GLY A 114 15.27 -8.76 18.91
CA GLY A 114 14.22 -9.59 18.30
C GLY A 114 12.99 -9.88 19.18
N TYR A 115 12.98 -9.46 20.46
CA TYR A 115 11.83 -9.63 21.34
C TYR A 115 10.96 -8.37 21.43
N TYR A 116 9.67 -8.57 21.14
CA TYR A 116 8.59 -7.60 21.28
C TYR A 116 7.30 -8.31 21.73
N ASP A 117 6.56 -7.68 22.63
CA ASP A 117 5.21 -8.07 23.03
C ASP A 117 4.18 -7.49 22.04
N GLY A 118 2.96 -8.02 22.01
CA GLY A 118 1.88 -7.55 21.14
C GLY A 118 2.05 -7.85 19.65
N ARG A 119 2.98 -8.74 19.27
CA ARG A 119 3.10 -9.23 17.87
C ARG A 119 1.96 -10.19 17.51
N TYR A 120 1.64 -11.09 18.42
CA TYR A 120 0.53 -12.04 18.28
C TYR A 120 -0.77 -11.36 18.67
N TRP A 121 -1.79 -11.59 17.86
CA TRP A 121 -3.18 -11.24 18.13
C TRP A 121 -3.98 -12.53 18.31
N THR A 122 -5.19 -12.43 18.83
CA THR A 122 -6.04 -13.60 19.06
C THR A 122 -6.62 -14.10 17.74
N MET A 123 -6.53 -15.41 17.49
CA MET A 123 -7.09 -16.02 16.28
C MET A 123 -8.62 -16.01 16.32
N TRP A 124 -9.25 -15.60 15.23
CA TRP A 124 -10.69 -15.77 15.04
C TRP A 124 -10.98 -17.13 14.40
N LYS A 125 -11.64 -18.01 15.16
CA LYS A 125 -11.91 -19.41 14.77
C LYS A 125 -10.62 -20.13 14.36
N LEU A 126 -10.50 -20.53 13.09
CA LEU A 126 -9.37 -21.27 12.52
C LEU A 126 -9.04 -20.74 11.12
N PRO A 127 -7.82 -21.00 10.58
CA PRO A 127 -7.54 -20.77 9.17
C PRO A 127 -8.58 -21.48 8.29
N MET A 128 -9.05 -20.78 7.27
CA MET A 128 -10.18 -21.22 6.44
C MET A 128 -9.70 -22.17 5.34
N PHE A 129 -9.25 -23.36 5.74
CA PHE A 129 -8.77 -24.40 4.81
C PHE A 129 -9.82 -24.76 3.76
N GLY A 130 -9.40 -24.81 2.49
CA GLY A 130 -10.30 -25.11 1.37
C GLY A 130 -11.26 -23.97 1.00
N CYS A 131 -11.13 -22.78 1.60
CA CYS A 131 -11.87 -21.60 1.17
C CYS A 131 -11.47 -21.21 -0.26
N THR A 132 -12.46 -20.97 -1.11
CA THR A 132 -12.28 -20.57 -2.52
C THR A 132 -13.04 -19.29 -2.88
N ASP A 133 -13.69 -18.66 -1.90
CA ASP A 133 -14.57 -17.52 -2.12
C ASP A 133 -14.31 -16.44 -1.06
N SER A 134 -13.91 -15.26 -1.52
CA SER A 134 -13.64 -14.11 -0.65
C SER A 134 -14.86 -13.66 0.14
N SER A 135 -16.08 -13.92 -0.35
CA SER A 135 -17.31 -13.60 0.38
C SER A 135 -17.41 -14.30 1.73
N GLN A 136 -16.85 -15.51 1.84
CA GLN A 136 -16.85 -16.27 3.11
C GLN A 136 -15.93 -15.61 4.14
N VAL A 137 -14.75 -15.16 3.70
CA VAL A 137 -13.79 -14.44 4.57
C VAL A 137 -14.37 -13.11 5.02
N LEU A 138 -15.06 -12.39 4.13
CA LEU A 138 -15.76 -11.15 4.46
C LEU A 138 -16.91 -11.37 5.44
N LYS A 139 -17.65 -12.47 5.31
CA LYS A 139 -18.71 -12.82 6.27
C LYS A 139 -18.15 -13.04 7.68
N GLU A 140 -17.02 -13.75 7.79
CA GLU A 140 -16.33 -13.95 9.07
C GLU A 140 -15.80 -12.63 9.65
N LEU A 141 -15.32 -11.72 8.79
CA LEU A 141 -14.94 -10.37 9.22
C LEU A 141 -16.13 -9.61 9.82
N GLU A 142 -17.29 -9.65 9.17
CA GLU A 142 -18.50 -9.00 9.70
C GLU A 142 -18.96 -9.64 11.01
N GLU A 143 -18.90 -10.96 11.16
CA GLU A 143 -19.22 -11.66 12.40
C GLU A 143 -18.26 -11.26 13.54
N ALA A 144 -16.96 -11.19 13.26
CA ALA A 144 -15.95 -10.76 14.22
C ALA A 144 -16.15 -9.29 14.63
N LYS A 145 -16.47 -8.40 13.69
CA LYS A 145 -16.80 -6.98 13.97
C LYS A 145 -18.03 -6.85 14.87
N GLN A 146 -19.06 -7.64 14.64
CA GLN A 146 -20.29 -7.61 15.44
C GLN A 146 -20.05 -8.14 16.86
N THR A 147 -19.24 -9.19 16.98
CA THR A 147 -18.91 -9.80 18.28
C THR A 147 -17.97 -8.92 19.10
N TYR A 148 -16.97 -8.32 18.45
CA TYR A 148 -15.94 -7.49 19.09
C TYR A 148 -15.81 -6.13 18.38
N PRO A 149 -16.79 -5.22 18.54
CA PRO A 149 -16.80 -3.94 17.83
C PRO A 149 -15.68 -2.97 18.24
N GLN A 150 -15.04 -3.22 19.39
CA GLN A 150 -13.92 -2.42 19.89
C GLN A 150 -12.55 -3.01 19.51
N SER A 151 -12.51 -4.07 18.69
CA SER A 151 -11.26 -4.72 18.30
C SER A 151 -10.64 -4.14 17.03
N PHE A 152 -9.32 -4.26 16.93
CA PHE A 152 -8.65 -4.26 15.63
C PHE A 152 -8.78 -5.64 15.00
N ILE A 153 -9.02 -5.72 13.69
CA ILE A 153 -9.09 -7.01 12.99
C ILE A 153 -8.23 -6.94 11.74
N ARG A 154 -7.35 -7.92 11.58
CA ARG A 154 -6.49 -8.08 10.40
C ARG A 154 -6.77 -9.41 9.71
N ILE A 155 -6.58 -9.43 8.39
CA ILE A 155 -6.60 -10.65 7.59
C ILE A 155 -5.15 -11.03 7.31
N ILE A 156 -4.85 -12.31 7.51
CA ILE A 156 -3.55 -12.90 7.25
C ILE A 156 -3.69 -14.09 6.31
N GLY A 157 -2.60 -14.50 5.67
CA GLY A 157 -2.59 -15.66 4.78
C GLY A 157 -1.32 -16.48 4.92
N PHE A 158 -1.50 -17.79 5.02
CA PHE A 158 -0.42 -18.75 5.20
C PHE A 158 -0.10 -19.50 3.92
N ASP A 159 1.19 -19.61 3.62
CA ASP A 159 1.73 -20.49 2.59
C ASP A 159 2.28 -21.74 3.27
N ASN A 160 1.59 -22.87 3.09
CA ASN A 160 1.98 -24.14 3.68
C ASN A 160 3.20 -24.78 2.98
N VAL A 161 3.50 -24.39 1.75
CA VAL A 161 4.69 -24.87 1.02
C VAL A 161 5.93 -24.19 1.58
N ARG A 162 5.89 -22.86 1.72
CA ARG A 162 7.01 -22.07 2.26
C ARG A 162 7.05 -22.04 3.79
N GLN A 163 6.00 -22.49 4.47
CA GLN A 163 5.83 -22.47 5.93
C GLN A 163 5.95 -21.06 6.52
N VAL A 164 5.36 -20.07 5.86
CA VAL A 164 5.38 -18.66 6.29
C VAL A 164 4.02 -18.00 6.14
N GLN A 165 3.80 -16.95 6.92
CA GLN A 165 2.72 -16.01 6.67
C GLN A 165 3.16 -15.04 5.56
N CYS A 166 2.46 -15.06 4.44
CA CYS A 166 2.81 -14.31 3.23
C CYS A 166 2.12 -12.96 3.13
N ILE A 167 1.02 -12.76 3.85
CA ILE A 167 0.23 -11.55 3.81
C ILE A 167 -0.33 -11.21 5.19
N SER A 168 -0.41 -9.92 5.48
CA SER A 168 -1.03 -9.34 6.66
C SER A 168 -1.45 -7.92 6.34
N PHE A 169 -2.74 -7.62 6.45
CA PHE A 169 -3.26 -6.26 6.30
C PHE A 169 -4.45 -6.03 7.23
N ILE A 170 -4.59 -4.79 7.69
CA ILE A 170 -5.71 -4.39 8.54
C ILE A 170 -7.01 -4.37 7.75
N ALA A 171 -8.06 -4.99 8.28
CA ALA A 171 -9.38 -5.08 7.65
C ALA A 171 -10.43 -4.25 8.40
N TYR A 172 -10.27 -4.08 9.72
CA TYR A 172 -11.12 -3.25 10.55
C TYR A 172 -10.33 -2.56 11.66
N LYS A 173 -10.75 -1.34 11.98
CA LYS A 173 -10.24 -0.55 13.10
C LYS A 173 -11.46 -0.10 13.92
N PRO A 174 -11.40 -0.16 15.26
CA PRO A 174 -12.50 0.28 16.09
C PRO A 174 -12.73 1.79 15.89
N PRO A 175 -13.97 2.28 16.08
CA PRO A 175 -14.25 3.71 16.09
C PRO A 175 -13.41 4.42 17.16
N LEU A 176 -13.02 5.66 16.87
CA LEU A 176 -12.36 6.55 17.83
C LEU A 176 -13.30 6.97 18.96
#